data_AF-A0A2W4LV70-F1
#
_entry.id   AF-A0A2W4LV70-F1
#
_cell.length_a   1.000
_cell.length_b   1.000
_cell.length_c   1.000
_cell.angle_alpha   90.00
_cell.angle_beta   90.00
_cell.angle_gamma   90.00
#
_symmetry.space_group_name_H-M   'P 1'
#
loop_
_entity.id
_entity.type
_entity.pdbx_description
1 polymer ?
#
loop_
_entity_poly.entity_id
_entity_poly.type
_entity_poly.pdbx_seq_one_letter_code
_entity_poly.pdbx_strand_id
1 'polypeptide(L)'
;MYPTQRTPRLMACLAFALLAPLALCPALAQEAPPQPGPPRPFQLPTPQTITLENGVQATFIEFGAVPKVTLVINVRAGGLNAGERVWLPSLTADLLKEGTESRTAEKIPRS
;
A
#
# COMPACT_ATOMS: atom_id res chain seq x y z
N MET A 1 -10.89 10.83 -94.29
CA MET A 1 -10.06 12.02 -94.00
C MET A 1 -10.05 12.20 -92.47
N TYR A 2 -8.95 11.85 -91.80
CA TYR A 2 -8.67 12.10 -90.35
C TYR A 2 -8.60 13.63 -90.07
N PRO A 3 -8.56 14.19 -88.83
CA PRO A 3 -8.26 13.62 -87.49
C PRO A 3 -9.22 14.08 -86.34
N THR A 4 -9.36 13.41 -85.18
CA THR A 4 -8.55 13.44 -83.92
C THR A 4 -8.62 14.71 -83.06
N GLN A 5 -9.00 14.58 -81.76
CA GLN A 5 -8.14 14.78 -80.56
C GLN A 5 -8.90 15.21 -79.27
N ARG A 6 -8.52 14.52 -78.19
CA ARG A 6 -8.28 14.97 -76.79
C ARG A 6 -9.44 15.55 -75.98
N THR A 7 -9.71 14.90 -74.84
CA THR A 7 -9.45 15.46 -73.49
C THR A 7 -9.74 14.45 -72.35
N PRO A 8 -8.84 13.50 -72.02
CA PRO A 8 -8.94 12.71 -70.79
C PRO A 8 -8.12 13.37 -69.67
N ARG A 9 -8.33 14.68 -69.42
CA ARG A 9 -7.60 15.42 -68.36
C ARG A 9 -8.51 15.99 -67.28
N LEU A 10 -9.80 16.19 -67.57
CA LEU A 10 -10.75 16.75 -66.61
C LEU A 10 -11.30 15.72 -65.61
N MET A 11 -11.33 14.43 -65.95
CA MET A 11 -11.78 13.38 -65.02
C MET A 11 -10.71 12.95 -64.00
N ALA A 12 -9.42 13.15 -64.30
CA ALA A 12 -8.34 12.72 -63.41
C ALA A 12 -8.18 13.62 -62.17
N CYS A 13 -8.62 14.88 -62.23
CA CYS A 13 -8.56 15.81 -61.10
C CYS A 13 -9.73 15.64 -60.12
N LEU A 14 -10.90 15.16 -60.58
CA LEU A 14 -12.07 14.97 -59.71
C LEU A 14 -11.95 13.70 -58.84
N ALA A 15 -11.24 12.68 -59.32
CA ALA A 15 -11.04 11.43 -58.57
C ALA A 15 -10.00 11.57 -57.44
N PHE A 16 -9.05 12.52 -57.54
CA PHE A 16 -8.03 12.71 -56.50
C PHE A 16 -8.51 13.57 -55.32
N ALA A 17 -9.53 14.41 -55.53
CA ALA A 17 -10.08 15.27 -54.49
C ALA A 17 -11.05 14.56 -53.52
N LEU A 18 -11.51 13.35 -53.86
CA LEU A 18 -12.46 12.60 -53.01
C LEU A 18 -11.80 11.60 -52.04
N LEU A 19 -10.47 11.40 -52.12
CA LEU A 19 -9.77 10.34 -51.36
C LEU A 19 -8.90 10.82 -50.19
N ALA A 20 -8.89 12.12 -49.87
CA ALA A 20 -7.86 12.72 -49.02
C ALA A 20 -8.35 13.46 -47.75
N PRO A 21 -9.28 12.89 -46.96
CA PRO A 21 -9.08 13.02 -45.52
C PRO A 21 -9.56 11.78 -44.75
N LEU A 22 -8.79 10.70 -44.76
CA LEU A 22 -9.01 9.59 -43.79
C LEU A 22 -7.76 9.23 -42.97
N ALA A 23 -6.64 9.95 -43.15
CA ALA A 23 -5.35 9.53 -42.60
C ALA A 23 -4.84 10.32 -41.37
N LEU A 24 -5.70 10.97 -40.57
CA LEU A 24 -5.23 11.92 -39.54
C LEU A 24 -5.85 11.81 -38.14
N CYS A 25 -6.41 10.67 -37.73
CA CYS A 25 -6.86 10.50 -36.33
C CYS A 25 -6.48 9.15 -35.71
N PRO A 26 -5.21 8.92 -35.31
CA PRO A 26 -4.90 7.87 -34.34
C PRO A 26 -5.26 8.26 -32.90
N ALA A 27 -5.78 9.47 -32.66
CA ALA A 27 -6.08 9.98 -31.31
C ALA A 27 -7.42 9.51 -30.71
N LEU A 28 -8.32 8.93 -31.50
CA LEU A 28 -9.62 8.44 -31.01
C LEU A 28 -9.62 6.99 -30.53
N ALA A 29 -8.48 6.29 -30.60
CA ALA A 29 -8.33 4.90 -30.18
C ALA A 29 -7.77 4.74 -28.75
N GLN A 30 -7.65 5.82 -27.98
CA GLN A 30 -7.33 5.72 -26.56
C GLN A 30 -8.59 5.46 -25.76
N GLU A 31 -8.70 4.25 -25.23
CA GLU A 31 -9.75 3.88 -24.29
C GLU A 31 -9.63 4.78 -23.05
N ALA A 32 -10.68 5.56 -22.78
CA ALA A 32 -10.71 6.42 -21.61
C ALA A 32 -10.53 5.55 -20.35
N PRO A 33 -9.77 6.03 -19.34
CA PRO A 33 -9.60 5.28 -18.10
C PRO A 33 -10.97 4.87 -17.55
N PRO A 34 -11.12 3.62 -17.06
CA PRO A 34 -12.36 3.21 -16.44
C PRO A 34 -12.70 4.15 -15.28
N GLN A 35 -13.98 4.42 -15.08
CA GLN A 35 -14.40 5.26 -13.96
C GLN A 35 -13.83 4.67 -12.65
N PRO A 36 -13.35 5.53 -11.74
CA PRO A 36 -12.92 5.08 -10.42
C PRO A 36 -14.03 4.24 -9.77
N GLY A 37 -13.67 3.04 -9.32
CA GLY A 37 -14.60 2.21 -8.56
C GLY A 37 -15.04 2.88 -7.26
N PRO A 38 -16.15 2.45 -6.65
CA PRO A 38 -16.58 2.97 -5.36
C PRO A 38 -15.49 2.78 -4.29
N PRO A 39 -15.37 3.70 -3.31
CA PRO A 39 -14.43 3.55 -2.21
C PRO A 39 -14.61 2.21 -1.49
N ARG A 40 -13.51 1.53 -1.16
CA ARG A 40 -13.57 0.31 -0.35
C ARG A 40 -14.12 0.67 1.04
N PRO A 41 -15.11 -0.08 1.57
CA PRO A 41 -15.61 0.17 2.92
C PRO A 41 -14.47 -0.04 3.92
N PHE A 42 -14.22 0.98 4.75
CA PHE A 42 -13.31 0.89 5.88
C PHE A 42 -14.10 0.41 7.10
N GLN A 43 -13.76 -0.77 7.60
CA GLN A 43 -14.33 -1.31 8.84
C GLN A 43 -13.28 -1.19 9.93
N LEU A 44 -13.57 -0.41 10.97
CA LEU A 44 -12.70 -0.33 12.14
C LEU A 44 -12.92 -1.59 12.98
N PRO A 45 -11.87 -2.38 13.27
CA PRO A 45 -12.01 -3.56 14.11
C PRO A 45 -12.38 -3.16 15.55
N THR A 46 -13.22 -3.98 16.19
CA THR A 46 -13.60 -3.78 17.59
C THR A 46 -12.59 -4.50 18.49
N PRO A 47 -11.87 -3.80 19.38
CA PRO A 47 -10.95 -4.45 20.31
C PRO A 47 -11.69 -5.35 21.32
N GLN A 48 -11.11 -6.50 21.64
CA GLN A 48 -11.57 -7.36 22.73
C GLN A 48 -10.58 -7.29 23.89
N THR A 49 -11.04 -6.98 25.10
CA THR A 49 -10.17 -6.91 26.28
C THR A 49 -10.61 -7.92 27.33
N ILE A 50 -9.65 -8.68 27.84
CA ILE A 50 -9.83 -9.61 28.96
C ILE A 50 -8.92 -9.22 30.11
N THR A 51 -9.35 -9.59 31.32
CA THR A 51 -8.51 -9.52 32.53
C THR A 51 -8.16 -10.94 32.94
N LEU A 52 -6.86 -11.23 33.02
CA LEU A 52 -6.35 -12.52 33.48
C LEU A 52 -6.52 -12.66 35.00
N GLU A 53 -6.45 -13.88 35.53
CA GLU A 53 -6.61 -14.16 36.96
C GLU A 53 -5.62 -13.39 37.85
N ASN A 54 -4.42 -13.09 37.33
CA ASN A 54 -3.39 -12.30 38.01
C ASN A 54 -3.59 -10.77 37.88
N GLY A 55 -4.67 -10.31 37.26
CA GLY A 55 -5.01 -8.90 37.08
C GLY A 55 -4.38 -8.22 35.86
N VAL A 56 -3.61 -8.94 35.03
CA VAL A 56 -3.07 -8.40 33.77
C VAL A 56 -4.20 -8.20 32.75
N GLN A 57 -4.19 -7.06 32.07
CA GLN A 57 -5.12 -6.78 30.97
C GLN A 57 -4.49 -7.12 29.63
N ALA A 58 -5.23 -7.87 28.80
CA ALA A 58 -4.84 -8.21 27.44
C ALA A 58 -5.91 -7.71 26.46
N THR A 59 -5.49 -6.91 25.48
CA THR A 59 -6.35 -6.36 24.42
C THR A 59 -5.96 -6.95 23.07
N PHE A 60 -6.92 -7.54 22.39
CA PHE A 60 -6.78 -8.15 21.07
C PHE A 60 -7.45 -7.27 20.02
N ILE A 61 -6.72 -7.02 18.94
CA ILE A 61 -7.19 -6.26 17.78
C ILE A 61 -6.89 -7.10 16.54
N GLU A 62 -7.93 -7.68 15.96
CA GLU A 62 -7.81 -8.42 14.70
C GLU A 62 -7.80 -7.42 13.54
N PHE A 63 -6.66 -7.28 12.88
CA PHE A 63 -6.50 -6.32 11.78
C PHE A 63 -5.59 -6.88 10.68
N GLY A 64 -5.97 -6.62 9.43
CA GLY A 64 -5.20 -6.97 8.25
C GLY A 64 -5.57 -8.32 7.62
N ALA A 65 -5.11 -8.54 6.39
CA ALA A 65 -5.37 -9.76 5.61
C ALA A 65 -4.20 -10.78 5.64
N VAL A 66 -3.05 -10.38 6.19
CA VAL A 66 -1.84 -11.19 6.28
C VAL A 66 -1.78 -11.82 7.67
N PRO A 67 -1.40 -13.10 7.81
CA PRO A 67 -1.24 -13.76 9.11
C PRO A 67 0.01 -13.24 9.83
N LYS A 68 -0.04 -12.00 10.32
CA LYS A 68 1.02 -11.35 11.10
C LYS A 68 0.47 -10.91 12.45
N VAL A 69 1.19 -11.26 13.51
CA VAL A 69 0.85 -10.87 14.88
C VAL A 69 1.94 -9.95 15.41
N THR A 70 1.54 -8.90 16.14
CA THR A 70 2.44 -8.05 16.91
C THR A 70 1.99 -8.07 18.36
N LEU A 71 2.90 -8.47 19.24
CA LEU A 71 2.66 -8.51 20.68
C LEU A 71 3.40 -7.35 21.34
N VAL A 72 2.69 -6.59 22.17
CA VAL A 72 3.27 -5.49 22.94
C VAL A 72 2.94 -5.70 24.41
N ILE A 73 3.98 -5.70 25.25
CA ILE A 73 3.83 -5.78 26.70
C ILE A 73 4.16 -4.39 27.26
N ASN A 74 3.21 -3.80 27.98
CA ASN A 74 3.38 -2.50 28.61
C ASN A 74 3.48 -2.68 30.13
N VAL A 75 4.58 -2.22 30.71
CA VAL A 75 4.77 -2.18 32.16
C VAL A 75 4.68 -0.73 32.61
N ARG A 76 3.78 -0.44 33.55
CA ARG A 76 3.60 0.91 34.12
C ARG A 76 4.66 1.19 35.19
N ALA A 77 5.91 1.26 34.77
CA ALA A 77 7.05 1.62 35.61
C ALA A 77 8.07 2.44 34.79
N GLY A 78 8.79 3.35 35.45
CA GLY A 78 9.78 4.20 34.81
C GLY A 78 10.50 5.11 35.80
N GLY A 79 11.20 6.13 35.31
CA GLY A 79 12.01 7.05 36.16
C GLY A 79 11.21 7.71 37.29
N LEU A 80 9.93 8.01 37.06
CA LEU A 80 9.02 8.55 38.09
C LEU A 80 8.80 7.58 39.27
N ASN A 81 8.98 6.28 39.04
CA ASN A 81 8.84 5.25 40.07
C ASN A 81 10.17 4.90 40.75
N ALA A 82 11.28 5.55 40.36
CA ALA A 82 12.62 5.14 40.75
C ALA A 82 13.23 5.93 41.92
N GLY A 83 12.51 6.93 42.46
CA GLY A 83 12.99 7.79 43.53
C GLY A 83 14.32 8.46 43.14
N GLU A 84 15.34 8.32 43.99
CA GLU A 84 16.68 8.86 43.74
C GLU A 84 17.44 8.15 42.60
N ARG A 85 17.04 6.92 42.23
CA ARG A 85 17.74 6.08 41.24
C ARG A 85 17.11 6.19 39.86
N VAL A 86 16.99 7.41 39.34
CA VAL A 86 16.32 7.70 38.06
C VAL A 86 16.88 6.91 36.86
N TRP A 87 18.12 6.44 36.93
CA TRP A 87 18.79 5.63 35.91
C TRP A 87 18.37 4.15 35.92
N LEU A 88 17.84 3.64 37.03
CA LEU A 88 17.60 2.21 37.23
C LEU A 88 16.61 1.63 36.20
N PRO A 89 15.45 2.25 35.90
CA PRO A 89 14.52 1.68 34.94
C PRO A 89 15.09 1.54 33.53
N SER A 90 15.89 2.52 33.08
CA SER A 90 16.54 2.46 31.77
C SER A 90 17.58 1.35 31.72
N LEU A 91 18.43 1.26 32.75
CA LEU A 91 19.40 0.16 32.85
C LEU A 91 18.71 -1.20 32.87
N THR A 92 17.64 -1.34 33.66
CA THR A 92 16.86 -2.58 33.70
C THR A 92 16.27 -2.92 32.32
N ALA A 93 15.72 -1.94 31.60
CA ALA A 93 15.16 -2.16 30.27
C ALA A 93 16.22 -2.61 29.25
N ASP A 94 17.45 -2.07 29.35
CA ASP A 94 18.57 -2.51 28.51
C ASP A 94 18.95 -3.96 28.84
N LEU A 95 19.02 -4.31 30.13
CA LEU A 95 19.40 -5.65 30.58
C LEU A 95 18.36 -6.74 30.27
N LEU A 96 17.09 -6.41 30.02
CA LEU A 96 16.06 -7.40 29.63
C LEU A 96 16.39 -8.14 28.32
N LYS A 97 17.33 -7.62 27.52
CA LYS A 97 17.77 -8.22 26.26
C LYS A 97 19.00 -9.12 26.41
N GLU A 98 19.63 -9.13 27.58
CA GLU A 98 20.91 -9.81 27.82
C GLU A 98 20.76 -11.29 28.20
N GLY A 99 19.53 -11.83 28.11
CA GLY A 99 19.24 -13.22 28.38
C GLY A 99 18.13 -13.42 29.41
N THR A 100 17.82 -14.69 29.64
CA THR A 100 16.95 -15.17 30.71
C THR A 100 17.66 -16.30 31.44
N GLU A 101 17.08 -16.78 32.53
CA GLU A 101 17.60 -17.96 33.26
C GLU A 101 17.80 -19.18 32.34
N SER A 102 16.98 -19.32 31.30
CA SER A 102 16.98 -20.47 30.40
C SER A 102 17.54 -20.20 29.00
N ARG A 103 17.83 -18.93 28.65
CA ARG A 103 18.32 -18.55 27.31
C ARG A 103 19.40 -17.47 27.40
N THR A 104 20.59 -17.75 26.85
CA THR A 104 21.66 -16.75 26.76
C THR A 104 21.32 -15.66 25.74
N ALA A 105 21.99 -14.50 25.84
CA ALA A 105 21.80 -13.37 24.92
C ALA A 105 21.93 -13.76 23.44
N GLU A 106 22.89 -14.63 23.10
CA GLU A 106 23.15 -15.09 21.72
C GLU A 106 21.99 -15.91 21.15
N LYS A 107 21.16 -16.51 22.02
CA LYS A 107 19.97 -17.30 21.63
C LYS A 107 18.71 -16.44 21.49
N ILE A 108 18.81 -15.13 21.70
CA ILE A 108 17.73 -14.16 21.54
C ILE A 108 17.97 -13.40 20.22
N PRO A 109 17.08 -13.50 19.23
CA PRO A 109 17.21 -12.74 17.99
C PRO A 109 17.24 -11.23 18.27
N ARG A 110 18.21 -10.51 17.69
CA ARG A 110 18.18 -9.05 17.69
C ARG A 110 17.23 -8.56 16.61
N SER A 111 16.32 -7.67 16.99
CA SER A 111 15.35 -6.99 16.12
C SER A 111 15.99 -5.90 15.27
#